data_AF-A0A1S3D6K6-F1
#
_entry.id   AF-A0A1S3D6K6-F1
#
_cell.length_a   1.000
_cell.length_b   1.000
_cell.length_c   1.000
_cell.angle_alpha   90.00
_cell.angle_beta   90.00
_cell.angle_gamma   90.00
#
_symmetry.space_group_name_H-M   'P 1'
#
loop_
_entity.id
_entity.type
_entity.pdbx_description
1 polymer ?
#
loop_
_entity_poly.entity_id
_entity_poly.type
_entity_poly.pdbx_seq_one_letter_code
_entity_poly.pdbx_strand_id
1 'polypeptide(L)'
;LPESAPVISTEHERYDPDDILRANCTSSPSKPAATLSFLLNNIPVGMPATKVIPYNDHLQSSYLEVAVKLTSGHFNNGILRLQCTAMVTSIYRETREKILSSKTEPVPERVTSTSSSPSVHMTLTSLVTLTQVILLTRHAAR
;
A
#
# COMPACT_ATOMS: atom_id res chain seq x y z
N LEU A 1 -27.05 11.26 13.49
CA LEU A 1 -26.24 10.45 12.54
C LEU A 1 -24.90 10.14 13.20
N PRO A 2 -24.13 9.13 12.74
CA PRO A 2 -22.81 8.88 13.28
C PRO A 2 -21.92 10.11 13.07
N GLU A 3 -21.17 10.51 14.09
CA GLU A 3 -20.33 11.73 14.05
C GLU A 3 -19.05 11.56 13.23
N SER A 4 -18.62 10.32 13.01
CA SER A 4 -17.42 9.97 12.27
C SER A 4 -17.60 8.65 11.54
N ALA A 5 -16.77 8.45 10.51
CA ALA A 5 -16.75 7.22 9.75
C ALA A 5 -16.35 6.01 10.62
N PRO A 6 -16.69 4.77 10.20
CA PRO A 6 -16.51 3.61 11.06
C PRO A 6 -15.03 3.24 11.25
N VAL A 7 -14.69 2.63 12.38
CA VAL A 7 -13.32 2.21 12.69
C VAL A 7 -13.12 0.75 12.31
N ILE A 8 -12.02 0.42 11.63
CA ILE A 8 -11.65 -0.95 11.26
C ILE A 8 -10.50 -1.44 12.14
N SER A 9 -10.70 -2.55 12.84
CA SER A 9 -9.66 -3.28 13.56
C SER A 9 -9.43 -4.65 12.90
N THR A 10 -8.18 -5.11 12.91
CA THR A 10 -7.74 -6.38 12.32
C THR A 10 -6.80 -7.05 13.31
N GLU A 11 -6.76 -8.39 13.34
CA GLU A 11 -5.84 -9.11 14.25
C GLU A 11 -4.37 -8.86 13.92
N HIS A 12 -4.06 -8.80 12.64
CA HIS A 12 -2.72 -8.52 12.12
C HIS A 12 -2.75 -7.35 11.13
N GLU A 13 -1.59 -6.74 10.91
CA GLU A 13 -1.36 -5.77 9.82
C GLU A 13 -0.77 -6.41 8.57
N ARG A 14 -0.19 -7.61 8.72
CA ARG A 14 0.44 -8.37 7.64
C ARG A 14 -0.14 -9.79 7.55
N TYR A 15 -0.43 -10.24 6.33
CA TYR A 15 -1.05 -11.54 6.06
C TYR A 15 -0.38 -12.23 4.87
N ASP A 16 -0.40 -13.55 4.81
CA ASP A 16 0.00 -14.33 3.64
C ASP A 16 -1.19 -15.08 3.03
N PRO A 17 -1.07 -15.62 1.81
CA PRO A 17 -2.04 -16.58 1.30
C PRO A 17 -2.29 -17.71 2.31
N ASP A 18 -3.53 -18.20 2.33
CA ASP A 18 -4.06 -19.18 3.29
C ASP A 18 -4.28 -18.69 4.74
N ASP A 19 -3.83 -17.47 5.10
CA ASP A 19 -4.20 -16.87 6.37
C ASP A 19 -5.72 -16.56 6.42
N ILE A 20 -6.26 -16.50 7.65
CA ILE A 20 -7.64 -16.04 7.89
C ILE A 20 -7.59 -14.58 8.32
N LEU A 21 -8.07 -13.68 7.45
CA LEU A 21 -8.30 -12.28 7.80
C LEU A 21 -9.50 -12.17 8.73
N ARG A 22 -9.26 -11.83 9.99
CA ARG A 22 -10.29 -11.51 10.98
C ARG A 22 -10.31 -10.00 11.23
N ALA A 23 -11.46 -9.39 11.01
CA ALA A 23 -11.63 -7.95 11.17
C ALA A 23 -12.96 -7.61 11.85
N ASN A 24 -12.94 -6.50 12.59
CA ASN A 24 -14.12 -5.89 13.18
C ASN A 24 -14.22 -4.45 12.66
N CYS A 25 -15.45 -4.07 12.31
CA CYS A 25 -15.78 -2.70 11.95
C CYS A 25 -16.81 -2.18 12.94
N THR A 26 -16.57 -1.01 13.53
CA THR A 26 -17.46 -0.40 14.52
C THR A 26 -17.87 1.00 14.08
N SER A 27 -19.16 1.32 14.15
CA SER A 27 -19.69 2.65 13.83
C SER A 27 -19.67 3.55 15.07
N SER A 28 -19.54 4.85 14.84
CA SER A 28 -19.86 5.84 15.87
C SER A 28 -21.34 5.73 16.28
N PRO A 29 -21.67 6.04 17.54
CA PRO A 29 -23.04 5.97 18.04
C PRO A 29 -24.00 6.84 17.23
N SER A 30 -25.20 6.33 16.95
CA SER A 30 -26.22 7.06 16.20
C SER A 30 -27.62 6.50 16.43
N LYS A 31 -28.64 7.20 15.96
CA LYS A 31 -30.02 6.73 15.95
C LYS A 31 -30.70 7.16 14.64
N PRO A 32 -31.28 6.23 13.85
CA PRO A 32 -31.20 4.78 14.04
C PRO A 32 -29.76 4.25 13.88
N ALA A 33 -29.51 3.02 14.35
CA ALA A 33 -28.23 2.32 14.18
C ALA A 33 -27.78 2.25 12.71
N ALA A 34 -26.47 2.33 12.50
CA ALA A 34 -25.89 2.22 11.16
C ALA A 34 -25.74 0.76 10.71
N THR A 35 -26.14 0.45 9.49
CA THR A 35 -25.82 -0.84 8.85
C THR A 35 -24.39 -0.81 8.34
N LEU A 36 -23.65 -1.89 8.55
CA LEU A 36 -22.24 -2.01 8.17
C LEU A 36 -22.06 -3.07 7.08
N SER A 37 -21.05 -2.87 6.24
CA SER A 37 -20.67 -3.82 5.18
C SER A 37 -19.16 -3.77 4.94
N PHE A 38 -18.57 -4.92 4.62
CA PHE A 38 -17.16 -5.04 4.26
C PHE A 38 -16.97 -5.27 2.77
N LEU A 39 -15.90 -4.71 2.23
CA LEU A 39 -15.37 -5.03 0.91
C LEU A 39 -13.88 -5.37 1.03
N LEU A 40 -13.46 -6.48 0.42
CA LEU A 40 -12.06 -6.83 0.23
C LEU A 40 -11.72 -6.62 -1.24
N ASN A 41 -10.81 -5.69 -1.54
CA ASN A 41 -10.47 -5.29 -2.91
C ASN A 41 -11.71 -4.99 -3.77
N ASN A 42 -12.63 -4.21 -3.22
CA ASN A 42 -13.90 -3.84 -3.86
C ASN A 42 -14.90 -5.00 -4.08
N ILE A 43 -14.62 -6.20 -3.56
CA ILE A 43 -15.53 -7.34 -3.57
C ILE A 43 -16.21 -7.46 -2.20
N PRO A 44 -17.56 -7.52 -2.12
CA PRO A 44 -18.24 -7.67 -0.84
C PRO A 44 -17.84 -8.98 -0.15
N VAL A 45 -17.55 -8.91 1.15
CA VAL A 45 -17.17 -10.07 1.96
C VAL A 45 -17.96 -10.14 3.26
N GLY A 46 -18.14 -11.37 3.74
CA GLY A 46 -18.94 -11.64 4.94
C GLY A 46 -20.44 -11.58 4.69
N MET A 47 -21.20 -12.04 5.68
CA MET A 47 -22.65 -11.84 5.70
C MET A 47 -22.95 -10.50 6.37
N PRO A 48 -23.95 -9.73 5.89
CA PRO A 48 -24.37 -8.47 6.51
C PRO A 48 -25.11 -8.75 7.82
N ALA A 49 -24.38 -9.15 8.85
CA ALA A 49 -24.89 -9.45 10.18
C ALA A 49 -24.45 -8.36 11.17
N THR A 50 -24.87 -7.12 10.89
CA THR A 50 -24.57 -5.99 11.78
C THR A 50 -25.22 -6.23 13.14
N LYS A 51 -24.40 -6.19 14.20
CA LYS A 51 -24.83 -6.30 15.58
C LYS A 51 -24.94 -4.90 16.17
N VAL A 52 -26.00 -4.64 16.93
CA VAL A 52 -26.25 -3.33 17.54
C VAL A 52 -26.01 -3.42 19.04
N ILE A 53 -25.23 -2.47 19.57
CA ILE A 53 -25.00 -2.31 21.00
C ILE A 53 -25.59 -0.97 21.46
N PRO A 54 -26.27 -0.96 22.62
CA PRO A 54 -26.73 0.28 23.21
C PRO A 54 -25.53 1.14 23.60
N TYR A 55 -25.64 2.44 23.35
CA TYR A 55 -24.70 3.45 23.80
C TYR A 55 -25.44 4.45 24.71
N ASN A 56 -24.69 5.36 25.34
CA ASN A 56 -25.26 6.42 26.17
C ASN A 56 -26.27 7.28 25.38
N ASP A 57 -27.16 7.96 26.10
CA ASP A 57 -28.15 8.90 25.55
C ASP A 57 -29.13 8.26 24.53
N HIS A 58 -29.47 6.98 24.74
CA HIS A 58 -30.35 6.21 23.86
C HIS A 58 -29.84 6.08 22.41
N LEU A 59 -28.55 6.31 22.18
CA LEU A 59 -27.89 6.06 20.91
C LEU A 59 -27.54 4.58 20.78
N GLN A 60 -27.18 4.19 19.56
CA GLN A 60 -26.82 2.82 19.22
C GLN A 60 -25.52 2.84 18.42
N SER A 61 -24.53 2.07 18.87
CA SER A 61 -23.35 1.77 18.05
C SER A 61 -23.57 0.41 17.39
N SER A 62 -23.01 0.25 16.19
CA SER A 62 -23.12 -0.99 15.42
C SER A 62 -21.73 -1.54 15.17
N TYR A 63 -21.62 -2.86 15.15
CA TYR A 63 -20.38 -3.51 14.74
C TYR A 63 -20.65 -4.71 13.83
N LEU A 64 -19.66 -5.01 12.99
CA LEU A 64 -19.68 -6.14 12.06
C LEU A 64 -18.33 -6.85 12.15
N GLU A 65 -18.39 -8.18 12.20
CA GLU A 65 -17.21 -9.04 12.23
C GLU A 65 -17.16 -9.85 10.94
N VAL A 66 -15.96 -10.06 10.42
CA VAL A 66 -15.74 -10.86 9.23
C VAL A 66 -14.52 -11.75 9.39
N ALA A 67 -14.60 -12.96 8.85
CA ALA A 67 -13.50 -13.90 8.75
C ALA A 67 -13.42 -14.39 7.29
N VAL A 68 -12.33 -14.06 6.59
CA VAL A 68 -12.14 -14.41 5.18
C VAL A 68 -10.86 -15.22 5.04
N LYS A 69 -10.95 -16.39 4.42
CA LYS A 69 -9.75 -17.13 4.01
C LYS A 69 -9.10 -16.40 2.83
N LEU A 70 -7.84 -15.98 3.00
CA LEU A 70 -7.10 -15.26 1.97
C LEU A 70 -6.54 -16.23 0.94
N THR A 71 -6.58 -15.83 -0.33
CA THR A 71 -5.95 -16.55 -1.44
C THR A 71 -4.96 -15.62 -2.12
N SER A 72 -4.01 -16.18 -2.89
CA SER A 72 -3.03 -15.35 -3.62
C SER A 72 -3.67 -14.33 -4.55
N GLY A 73 -4.88 -14.60 -5.07
CA GLY A 73 -5.64 -13.66 -5.90
C GLY A 73 -6.17 -12.43 -5.16
N HIS A 74 -6.20 -12.43 -3.83
CA HIS A 74 -6.54 -11.24 -3.05
C HIS A 74 -5.38 -10.26 -2.92
N PHE A 75 -4.13 -10.66 -3.22
CA PHE A 75 -2.99 -9.76 -3.07
C PHE A 75 -2.68 -9.08 -4.39
N ASN A 76 -2.82 -7.76 -4.44
CA ASN A 76 -2.39 -6.96 -5.59
C ASN A 76 -1.04 -6.31 -5.24
N ASN A 77 0.05 -6.81 -5.84
CA ASN A 77 1.43 -6.39 -5.51
C ASN A 77 1.73 -6.48 -4.00
N GLY A 78 1.26 -7.55 -3.34
CA GLY A 78 1.42 -7.75 -1.90
C GLY A 78 0.51 -6.87 -1.03
N ILE A 79 -0.45 -6.16 -1.64
CA ILE A 79 -1.37 -5.26 -0.92
C ILE A 79 -2.77 -5.87 -0.88
N LEU A 80 -3.40 -5.77 0.29
CA LEU A 80 -4.79 -6.09 0.57
C LEU A 80 -5.51 -4.80 0.97
N ARG A 81 -6.64 -4.50 0.33
CA ARG A 81 -7.45 -3.31 0.62
C ARG A 81 -8.76 -3.74 1.27
N LEU A 82 -8.87 -3.52 2.58
CA LEU A 82 -10.10 -3.77 3.32
C LEU A 82 -10.87 -2.47 3.51
N GLN A 83 -12.13 -2.45 3.10
CA GLN A 83 -13.02 -1.30 3.27
C GLN A 83 -14.21 -1.68 4.12
N CYS A 84 -14.66 -0.77 4.97
CA CYS A 84 -15.91 -0.87 5.68
C CYS A 84 -16.75 0.38 5.44
N THR A 85 -18.01 0.20 5.10
CA THR A 85 -18.96 1.29 4.90
C THR A 85 -20.06 1.24 5.95
N ALA A 86 -20.29 2.37 6.62
CA ALA A 86 -21.40 2.60 7.52
C ALA A 86 -22.49 3.39 6.80
N MET A 87 -23.74 2.93 6.92
CA MET A 87 -24.89 3.57 6.29
C MET A 87 -26.03 3.75 7.28
N VAL A 88 -26.66 4.93 7.25
CA VAL A 88 -27.96 5.16 7.90
C VAL A 88 -28.92 5.59 6.80
N THR A 89 -29.81 4.67 6.42
CA THR A 89 -30.75 4.82 5.29
C THR A 89 -30.05 5.40 4.04
N SER A 90 -30.53 6.52 3.50
CA SER A 90 -29.92 7.26 2.38
C SER A 90 -29.22 8.56 2.80
N ILE A 91 -29.25 8.90 4.11
CA ILE A 91 -28.83 10.22 4.61
C ILE A 91 -27.40 10.23 5.15
N TYR A 92 -26.81 9.06 5.40
CA TYR A 92 -25.43 8.94 5.83
C TYR A 92 -24.78 7.73 5.15
N ARG A 93 -23.60 7.96 4.58
CA ARG A 93 -22.76 6.93 3.98
C ARG A 93 -21.31 7.35 4.10
N GLU A 94 -20.57 6.65 4.94
CA GLU A 94 -19.15 6.91 5.15
C GLU A 94 -18.38 5.60 5.05
N THR A 95 -17.22 5.67 4.39
CA THR A 95 -16.35 4.52 4.18
C THR A 95 -15.00 4.76 4.84
N ARG A 96 -14.50 3.75 5.54
CA ARG A 96 -13.09 3.67 5.92
C ARG A 96 -12.39 2.56 5.18
N GLU A 97 -11.12 2.79 4.92
CA GLU A 97 -10.23 1.88 4.24
C GLU A 97 -9.02 1.59 5.14
N LYS A 98 -8.63 0.33 5.18
CA LYS A 98 -7.40 -0.15 5.81
C LYS A 98 -6.58 -0.92 4.79
N ILE A 99 -5.36 -0.45 4.59
CA ILE A 99 -4.36 -1.13 3.74
C ILE A 99 -3.59 -2.11 4.63
N LEU A 100 -3.50 -3.35 4.16
CA LEU A 100 -2.77 -4.43 4.80
C LEU A 100 -1.72 -4.95 3.81
N SER A 101 -0.61 -5.47 4.31
CA SER A 101 0.52 -5.90 3.48
C SER A 101 0.74 -7.41 3.56
N SER A 102 1.48 -7.96 2.61
CA SER A 102 2.03 -9.31 2.76
C SER A 102 3.09 -9.35 3.85
N LYS A 103 3.26 -10.49 4.54
CA LYS A 103 4.42 -10.68 5.44
C LYS A 103 5.71 -10.80 4.65
N THR A 104 5.62 -11.25 3.39
CA THR A 104 6.75 -11.32 2.48
C THR A 104 7.06 -9.91 1.95
N GLU A 105 7.88 -9.16 2.68
CA GLU A 105 8.51 -7.95 2.14
C GLU A 105 9.44 -8.38 0.98
N PRO A 106 9.39 -7.75 -0.22
CA PRO A 106 10.40 -8.00 -1.23
C PRO A 106 11.74 -7.54 -0.65
N VAL A 107 12.64 -8.48 -0.40
CA VAL A 107 14.04 -8.17 -0.07
C VAL A 107 14.54 -7.21 -1.15
N PRO A 108 14.96 -5.96 -0.83
CA PRO A 108 15.54 -5.10 -1.84
C PRO A 108 16.76 -5.80 -2.41
N GLU A 109 16.80 -5.96 -3.73
CA GLU A 109 17.93 -6.57 -4.42
C GLU A 109 19.19 -5.80 -3.99
N ARG A 110 20.07 -6.47 -3.25
CA ARG A 110 21.34 -5.88 -2.81
C ARG A 110 22.14 -5.59 -4.08
N VAL A 111 22.13 -4.34 -4.52
CA VAL A 111 23.05 -3.88 -5.57
C VAL A 111 24.44 -4.02 -4.99
N THR A 112 25.10 -5.13 -5.32
CA THR A 112 26.52 -5.29 -5.09
C THR A 112 27.18 -4.41 -6.14
N SER A 113 27.47 -3.15 -5.80
CA SER A 113 28.44 -2.38 -6.57
C SER A 113 29.76 -3.14 -6.47
N THR A 114 30.12 -3.86 -7.53
CA THR A 114 31.47 -4.34 -7.76
C THR A 114 32.37 -3.13 -7.91
N SER A 115 32.90 -2.64 -6.78
CA SER A 115 34.03 -1.72 -6.77
C SER A 115 35.29 -2.50 -7.16
N SER A 116 35.42 -2.84 -8.44
CA SER A 116 36.73 -3.15 -8.99
C SER A 116 37.40 -1.82 -9.31
N SER A 117 38.23 -1.33 -8.39
CA SER A 117 39.17 -0.24 -8.64
C SER A 117 40.33 -0.74 -9.50
N PRO A 118 40.59 -0.18 -10.70
CA PRO A 118 41.92 -0.13 -11.25
C PRO A 118 42.46 1.28 -11.01
N SER A 119 43.45 1.40 -10.14
CA SER A 119 44.30 2.57 -10.01
C SER A 119 45.06 2.79 -11.32
N VAL A 120 44.54 3.65 -12.20
CA VAL A 120 45.28 4.14 -13.39
C VAL A 120 45.08 5.64 -13.52
N HIS A 121 46.15 6.36 -13.18
CA HIS A 121 46.61 7.64 -13.70
C HIS A 121 45.56 8.61 -14.28
N MET A 122 45.35 9.69 -13.52
CA MET A 122 44.76 10.96 -13.96
C MET A 122 45.62 11.58 -15.07
N THR A 123 45.20 11.48 -16.32
CA THR A 123 45.77 12.28 -17.43
C THR A 123 44.76 13.34 -17.88
N LEU A 124 45.18 14.60 -17.69
CA LEU A 124 44.46 15.79 -18.10
C LEU A 124 44.41 15.92 -19.63
N THR A 125 43.19 16.13 -20.12
CA THR A 125 42.81 17.07 -21.21
C THR A 125 43.46 16.93 -22.60
N SER A 126 42.55 16.69 -23.55
CA SER A 126 42.67 16.78 -25.01
C SER A 126 43.05 18.16 -25.55
N LEU A 127 43.56 18.16 -26.81
CA LEU A 127 43.67 19.23 -27.82
C LEU A 127 44.95 20.09 -27.93
N VAL A 128 46.12 19.52 -28.27
CA VAL A 128 47.13 20.24 -29.11
C VAL A 128 48.07 19.27 -29.87
N THR A 129 47.64 18.56 -30.92
CA THR A 129 48.64 17.86 -31.80
C THR A 129 48.32 17.73 -33.29
N LEU A 130 47.34 18.42 -33.86
CA LEU A 130 47.22 18.46 -35.34
C LEU A 130 48.01 19.59 -36.03
N THR A 131 48.57 20.55 -35.30
CA THR A 131 49.30 21.68 -35.89
C THR A 131 50.80 21.45 -36.08
N GLN A 132 51.41 20.41 -35.48
CA GLN A 132 52.85 20.13 -35.68
C GLN A 132 53.16 19.22 -36.88
N VAL A 133 52.18 18.49 -37.42
CA VAL A 133 52.42 17.62 -38.60
C VAL A 133 52.49 18.42 -39.91
N ILE A 134 51.85 19.59 -39.97
CA ILE A 134 51.86 20.47 -41.16
C ILE A 134 53.17 21.27 -41.28
N LEU A 135 53.92 21.47 -40.18
CA LEU A 135 55.21 22.16 -40.21
C LEU A 135 56.39 21.25 -40.56
N LEU A 136 56.28 19.93 -40.35
CA LEU A 136 57.36 18.98 -40.70
C LEU A 136 57.31 18.53 -42.17
N THR A 137 56.18 18.63 -42.87
CA THR A 137 56.12 18.32 -44.32
C THR A 137 56.61 19.47 -45.20
N ARG A 138 56.77 20.69 -44.66
CA ARG A 138 57.36 21.83 -45.39
C ARG A 138 58.89 21.90 -45.33
N HIS A 139 59.56 21.05 -44.55
CA HIS A 139 61.03 21.02 -44.44
C HIS A 139 61.69 19.80 -45.11
N ALA A 140 60.92 18.94 -45.78
CA ALA A 140 61.44 17.82 -46.57
C ALA A 140 61.21 17.98 -48.08
N ALA A 141 60.88 19.19 -48.55
CA ALA A 141 60.69 19.50 -49.98
C ALA A 141 61.29 20.86 -50.39
N ARG A 142 62.42 21.26 -49.78
CA ARG A 142 63.37 22.17 -50.40
C ARG A 142 64.78 22.00 -49.86
#